data_AF-A0A964QLQ2-F1
#
_entry.id   AF-A0A964QLQ2-F1
#
_cell.length_a   1.000
_cell.length_b   1.000
_cell.length_c   1.000
_cell.angle_alpha   90.00
_cell.angle_beta   90.00
_cell.angle_gamma   90.00
#
_symmetry.space_group_name_H-M   'P 1'
#
loop_
_entity.id
_entity.type
_entity.pdbx_description
1 polymer ?
#
loop_
_entity_poly.entity_id
_entity_poly.type
_entity_poly.pdbx_seq_one_letter_code
_entity_poly.pdbx_strand_id
1 'polypeptide(L)'
;MSNSSSRTSSFVYFIAMLGAFLIVAGLVQLMKHYTAPTGLNTVRIAERRKALAETATASQQLNGYSVIDPNKGLYQLRIDQAMETIVRESKNPAASRSNMVARVEKAFAPPPKAPEKPSQFE
;
A
#
# COMPACT_ATOMS: atom_id res chain seq x y z
N MET A 1 -1.41 41.58 53.37
CA MET A 1 -1.62 41.34 51.93
C MET A 1 -0.39 41.79 51.16
N SER A 2 0.56 40.89 50.89
CA SER A 2 1.75 41.20 50.06
C SER A 2 2.27 39.90 49.46
N ASN A 3 1.84 39.57 48.23
CA ASN A 3 2.49 38.54 47.41
C ASN A 3 2.07 38.54 45.92
N SER A 4 1.35 39.56 45.44
CA SER A 4 0.95 39.64 44.03
C SER A 4 2.07 40.17 43.13
N SER A 5 2.90 41.11 43.61
CA SER A 5 3.98 41.71 42.82
C SER A 5 5.13 40.76 42.48
N SER A 6 5.46 39.83 43.40
CA SER A 6 6.50 38.81 43.20
C SER A 6 6.06 37.74 42.18
N ARG A 7 4.81 37.27 42.23
CA ARG A 7 4.27 36.30 41.26
C ARG A 7 4.21 36.86 39.84
N THR A 8 3.77 38.11 39.67
CA THR A 8 3.72 38.74 38.34
C THR A 8 5.13 38.95 37.79
N SER A 9 6.09 39.37 38.62
CA SER A 9 7.48 39.53 38.20
C SER A 9 8.11 38.20 37.78
N SER A 10 7.93 37.14 38.57
CA SER A 10 8.43 35.80 38.23
C SER A 10 7.82 35.26 36.93
N PHE A 11 6.54 35.55 36.66
CA PHE A 11 5.88 35.15 35.43
C PHE A 11 6.43 35.91 34.20
N VAL A 12 6.72 37.19 34.34
CA VAL A 12 7.36 38.00 33.29
C VAL A 12 8.77 37.48 32.98
N TYR A 13 9.56 37.17 34.01
CA TYR A 13 10.90 36.57 33.81
C TYR A 13 10.82 35.19 33.15
N PHE A 14 9.83 34.36 33.52
CA PHE A 14 9.62 33.07 32.88
C PHE A 14 9.28 33.20 31.40
N ILE A 15 8.39 34.13 31.03
CA ILE A 15 8.04 34.39 29.62
C ILE A 15 9.25 34.93 28.86
N ALA A 16 10.01 35.86 29.44
CA ALA A 16 11.21 36.39 28.81
C ALA A 16 12.25 35.28 28.55
N MET A 17 12.46 34.40 29.53
CA MET A 17 13.35 33.24 29.41
C MET A 17 12.86 32.29 28.30
N LEU A 18 11.57 31.95 28.30
CA LEU A 18 10.96 31.07 27.30
C LEU A 18 11.08 31.66 25.89
N GLY A 19 10.84 32.98 25.75
CA GLY A 19 10.98 33.70 24.50
C GLY A 19 12.41 33.68 23.98
N ALA A 20 13.41 33.93 24.85
CA ALA A 20 14.81 33.85 24.48
C ALA A 20 15.19 32.44 23.99
N PHE A 21 14.76 31.39 24.71
CA PHE A 21 15.01 30.01 24.29
C PHE A 21 14.33 29.66 22.96
N LEU A 22 13.10 30.11 22.73
CA LEU A 22 12.39 29.90 21.47
C LEU A 22 13.08 30.60 20.29
N ILE A 23 13.59 31.81 20.49
CA ILE A 23 14.35 32.53 19.46
C ILE A 23 15.63 31.77 19.11
N VAL A 24 16.39 31.33 20.11
CA VAL A 24 17.62 30.55 19.89
C VAL A 24 17.30 29.21 19.22
N ALA A 25 16.27 28.49 19.68
CA ALA A 25 15.85 27.22 19.08
C ALA A 25 15.42 27.39 17.61
N GLY A 26 14.68 28.47 17.31
CA GLY A 26 14.29 28.83 15.95
C GLY A 26 15.50 29.11 15.05
N LEU A 27 16.47 29.89 15.54
CA LEU A 27 17.72 30.17 14.83
C LEU A 27 18.54 28.91 14.57
N VAL A 28 18.65 28.02 15.55
CA VAL A 28 19.36 26.74 15.41
C VAL A 28 18.68 25.85 14.38
N GLN A 29 17.35 25.78 14.39
CA GLN A 29 16.59 24.99 13.42
C GLN A 29 16.76 25.55 12.01
N LEU A 30 16.71 26.87 11.87
CA LEU A 30 16.95 27.55 10.60
C LEU A 30 18.35 27.26 10.07
N MET A 31 19.36 27.42 10.93
CA MET A 31 20.76 27.13 10.59
C MET A 31 20.93 25.67 10.20
N LYS A 32 20.34 24.73 10.94
CA LYS A 32 20.33 23.31 10.58
C LYS A 32 19.70 23.06 9.23
N HIS A 33 18.61 23.75 8.89
CA HIS A 33 17.97 23.55 7.61
C HIS A 33 18.85 24.01 6.44
N TYR A 34 19.56 25.13 6.59
CA TYR A 34 20.45 25.68 5.55
C TYR A 34 21.82 25.00 5.48
N THR A 35 22.35 24.51 6.60
CA THR A 35 23.70 23.92 6.68
C THR A 35 23.69 22.39 6.65
N ALA A 36 22.52 21.75 6.77
CA ALA A 36 22.43 20.30 6.65
C ALA A 36 22.89 19.89 5.25
N PRO A 37 23.89 18.99 5.13
CA PRO A 37 24.27 18.44 3.85
C PRO A 37 23.06 17.76 3.22
N THR A 38 22.90 17.94 1.91
CA THR A 38 21.84 17.29 1.14
C THR A 38 21.92 15.80 1.42
N GLY A 39 20.86 15.21 2.00
CA GLY A 39 20.90 13.84 2.45
C GLY A 39 21.33 12.91 1.32
N LEU A 40 22.47 12.24 1.49
CA LEU A 40 23.13 11.42 0.45
C LEU A 40 22.20 10.39 -0.21
N ASN A 41 21.11 10.04 0.48
CA ASN A 41 20.14 9.01 0.11
C ASN A 41 18.72 9.53 -0.09
N THR A 42 18.45 10.84 -0.22
CA THR A 42 17.08 11.36 -0.38
C THR A 42 16.32 10.70 -1.54
N VAL A 43 17.00 10.51 -2.67
CA VAL A 43 16.45 9.81 -3.85
C VAL A 43 16.12 8.36 -3.53
N ARG A 44 17.04 7.62 -2.89
CA ARG A 44 16.83 6.21 -2.50
C ARG A 44 15.72 6.05 -1.46
N ILE A 45 15.58 7.01 -0.55
CA ILE A 45 14.50 7.02 0.45
C ILE A 45 13.16 7.26 -0.26
N ALA A 46 13.10 8.17 -1.23
CA ALA A 46 11.90 8.42 -2.01
C ALA A 46 11.49 7.18 -2.84
N GLU A 47 12.45 6.54 -3.50
CA GLU A 47 12.22 5.29 -4.25
C GLU A 47 11.71 4.17 -3.34
N ARG A 48 12.34 3.96 -2.17
CA ARG A 48 11.89 2.95 -1.20
C ARG A 48 10.50 3.24 -0.67
N ARG A 49 10.17 4.50 -0.38
CA ARG A 49 8.82 4.89 0.06
C ARG A 49 7.78 4.61 -1.01
N LYS A 50 8.08 4.92 -2.26
CA LYS A 50 7.21 4.61 -3.40
C LYS A 50 7.02 3.09 -3.55
N ALA A 51 8.10 2.32 -3.53
CA ALA A 51 8.03 0.86 -3.61
C ALA A 51 7.23 0.24 -2.44
N LEU A 52 7.38 0.76 -1.22
CA LEU A 52 6.60 0.32 -0.06
C LEU A 52 5.10 0.64 -0.21
N ALA A 53 4.76 1.81 -0.75
CA ALA A 53 3.38 2.16 -1.02
C ALA A 53 2.75 1.25 -2.09
N GLU A 54 3.47 1.01 -3.19
CA GLU A 54 3.02 0.12 -4.27
C GLU A 54 2.83 -1.31 -3.77
N THR A 55 3.79 -1.85 -3.01
CA THR A 55 3.67 -3.20 -2.42
C THR A 55 2.54 -3.30 -1.40
N ALA A 56 2.32 -2.26 -0.58
CA ALA A 56 1.18 -2.21 0.32
C ALA A 56 -0.15 -2.28 -0.45
N THR A 57 -0.31 -1.46 -1.50
CA THR A 57 -1.53 -1.51 -2.33
C THR A 57 -1.74 -2.86 -3.02
N ALA A 58 -0.68 -3.44 -3.57
CA ALA A 58 -0.74 -4.77 -4.20
C ALA A 58 -1.10 -5.86 -3.18
N SER A 59 -0.53 -5.83 -1.97
CA SER A 59 -0.87 -6.77 -0.91
C SER A 59 -2.34 -6.67 -0.48
N GLN A 60 -2.90 -5.47 -0.47
CA GLN A 60 -4.29 -5.26 -0.12
C GLN A 60 -5.24 -5.85 -1.17
N GLN A 61 -4.86 -5.78 -2.45
CA GLN A 61 -5.60 -6.44 -3.55
C GLN A 61 -5.61 -7.97 -3.43
N LEU A 62 -4.52 -8.58 -2.95
CA LEU A 62 -4.42 -10.04 -2.77
C LEU A 62 -5.32 -10.60 -1.64
N ASN A 63 -5.76 -9.73 -0.73
CA ASN A 63 -6.67 -10.11 0.36
C ASN A 63 -8.14 -10.05 -0.04
N GLY A 64 -8.47 -9.56 -1.24
CA GLY A 64 -9.82 -9.46 -1.75
C GLY A 64 -10.11 -10.45 -2.88
N TYR A 65 -11.38 -10.62 -3.21
CA TYR A 65 -11.76 -11.21 -4.50
C TYR A 65 -11.67 -10.13 -5.57
N SER A 66 -11.09 -10.48 -6.72
CA SER A 66 -11.03 -9.60 -7.88
C SER A 66 -11.52 -10.34 -9.12
N VAL A 67 -12.01 -9.61 -10.12
CA VAL A 67 -12.43 -10.19 -11.41
C VAL A 67 -11.23 -10.17 -12.35
N ILE A 68 -10.87 -11.32 -12.92
CA ILE A 68 -9.77 -11.43 -13.89
C ILE A 68 -10.35 -11.35 -15.31
N ASP A 69 -11.33 -12.19 -15.62
CA ASP A 69 -12.04 -12.17 -16.90
C ASP A 69 -13.50 -12.63 -16.68
N PRO A 70 -14.48 -11.71 -16.66
CA PRO A 70 -15.86 -12.05 -16.41
C PRO A 70 -16.49 -12.88 -17.54
N ASN A 71 -16.01 -12.72 -18.78
CA ASN A 71 -16.55 -13.48 -19.93
C ASN A 71 -16.20 -14.97 -19.83
N LYS A 72 -15.09 -15.28 -19.16
CA LYS A 72 -14.62 -16.65 -18.91
C LYS A 72 -14.97 -17.16 -17.50
N GLY A 73 -15.63 -16.34 -16.68
CA GLY A 73 -15.91 -16.66 -15.28
C GLY A 73 -14.65 -16.81 -14.43
N LEU A 74 -13.57 -16.09 -14.75
CA LEU A 74 -12.30 -16.13 -14.04
C LEU A 74 -12.25 -15.06 -12.95
N TYR A 75 -12.15 -15.52 -11.70
CA TYR A 75 -12.06 -14.68 -10.52
C TYR A 75 -10.79 -15.02 -9.73
N GLN A 76 -10.14 -14.00 -9.19
CA GLN A 76 -9.03 -14.14 -8.29
C GLN A 76 -9.54 -14.55 -6.90
N LEU A 77 -8.99 -15.64 -6.37
CA LEU A 77 -9.21 -16.04 -4.98
C LEU A 77 -8.38 -15.15 -4.06
N ARG A 78 -8.90 -14.92 -2.85
CA ARG A 78 -8.10 -14.36 -1.75
C ARG A 78 -6.93 -15.28 -1.45
N ILE A 79 -5.80 -14.69 -1.05
CA ILE A 79 -4.56 -15.44 -0.84
C ILE A 79 -4.68 -16.50 0.26
N ASP A 80 -5.47 -16.27 1.31
CA ASP A 80 -5.73 -17.24 2.37
C ASP A 80 -6.40 -18.52 1.83
N GLN A 81 -7.44 -18.35 1.02
CA GLN A 81 -8.16 -19.46 0.40
C GLN A 81 -7.34 -20.16 -0.67
N ALA A 82 -6.54 -19.42 -1.45
CA ALA A 82 -5.63 -20.01 -2.41
C ALA A 82 -4.61 -20.92 -1.70
N MET A 83 -4.03 -20.47 -0.60
CA MET A 83 -3.10 -21.27 0.22
C MET A 83 -3.78 -22.50 0.82
N GLU A 84 -4.99 -22.37 1.36
CA GLU A 84 -5.74 -23.52 1.88
C GLU A 84 -6.04 -24.55 0.78
N THR A 85 -6.39 -24.08 -0.42
CA THR A 85 -6.66 -24.93 -1.58
C THR A 85 -5.40 -25.71 -1.96
N ILE A 86 -4.23 -25.06 -2.00
CA ILE A 86 -2.96 -25.73 -2.30
C ILE A 86 -2.66 -26.82 -1.26
N VAL A 87 -2.82 -26.53 0.04
CA VAL A 87 -2.59 -27.52 1.12
C VAL A 87 -3.58 -28.69 1.04
N ARG A 88 -4.82 -28.42 0.63
CA ARG A 88 -5.84 -29.46 0.44
C ARG A 88 -5.48 -30.35 -0.75
N GLU A 89 -5.11 -29.75 -1.87
CA GLU A 89 -4.80 -30.42 -3.11
C GLU A 89 -3.46 -31.18 -3.05
N SER A 90 -2.49 -30.71 -2.27
CA SER A 90 -1.20 -31.38 -2.09
C SER A 90 -1.33 -32.77 -1.44
N LYS A 91 -2.43 -33.06 -0.75
CA LYS A 91 -2.71 -34.40 -0.18
C LYS A 91 -2.83 -35.48 -1.26
N ASN A 92 -3.25 -35.11 -2.47
CA ASN A 92 -3.26 -36.02 -3.64
C ASN A 92 -2.70 -35.28 -4.87
N PRO A 93 -1.37 -35.33 -5.07
CA PRO A 93 -0.71 -34.58 -6.14
C PRO A 93 -1.13 -34.99 -7.55
N ALA A 94 -1.46 -36.28 -7.76
CA ALA A 94 -1.89 -36.78 -9.06
C ALA A 94 -3.25 -36.17 -9.45
N ALA A 95 -4.21 -36.20 -8.52
CA ALA A 95 -5.53 -35.60 -8.73
C ALA A 95 -5.48 -34.06 -8.82
N SER A 96 -4.61 -33.40 -8.04
CA SER A 96 -4.42 -31.94 -8.14
C SER A 96 -3.96 -31.53 -9.54
N ARG A 97 -2.95 -32.22 -10.10
CA ARG A 97 -2.47 -31.93 -11.46
C ARG A 97 -3.54 -32.13 -12.51
N SER A 98 -4.29 -33.24 -12.48
CA SER A 98 -5.36 -33.48 -13.44
C SER A 98 -6.47 -32.43 -13.34
N ASN A 99 -6.87 -32.06 -12.12
CA ASN A 99 -7.88 -31.03 -11.89
C ASN A 99 -7.39 -29.64 -12.34
N MET A 100 -6.11 -29.33 -12.13
CA MET A 100 -5.52 -28.07 -12.58
C MET A 100 -5.50 -28.00 -14.11
N VAL A 101 -5.10 -29.06 -14.80
CA VAL A 101 -5.12 -29.12 -16.27
C VAL A 101 -6.54 -28.94 -16.80
N ALA A 102 -7.53 -29.66 -16.25
CA ALA A 102 -8.93 -29.52 -16.66
C ALA A 102 -9.47 -28.09 -16.46
N ARG A 103 -9.08 -27.43 -15.36
CA ARG A 103 -9.46 -26.03 -15.08
C ARG A 103 -8.82 -25.06 -16.07
N VAL A 104 -7.54 -25.28 -16.42
CA VAL A 104 -6.82 -24.47 -17.41
C VAL A 104 -7.43 -24.66 -18.79
N GLU A 105 -7.67 -25.89 -19.23
CA GLU A 105 -8.31 -26.17 -20.51
C GLU A 105 -9.66 -25.48 -20.64
N LYS A 106 -10.49 -25.51 -19.59
CA LYS A 106 -11.76 -24.79 -19.56
C LYS A 106 -11.59 -23.27 -19.62
N ALA A 107 -10.60 -22.73 -18.90
CA ALA A 107 -10.31 -21.29 -18.86
C ALA A 107 -9.76 -20.74 -20.18
N PHE A 108 -9.04 -21.56 -20.96
CA PHE A 108 -8.40 -21.16 -22.21
C PHE A 108 -9.06 -21.76 -23.46
N ALA A 109 -10.19 -22.45 -23.31
CA ALA A 109 -11.00 -22.89 -24.44
C ALA A 109 -11.31 -21.69 -25.35
N PRO A 110 -11.18 -21.85 -26.69
CA PRO A 110 -11.45 -20.77 -27.61
C PRO A 110 -12.91 -20.30 -27.46
N PRO A 111 -13.17 -18.99 -27.51
CA PRO A 111 -14.53 -18.48 -27.40
C PRO A 111 -15.42 -19.09 -28.50
N PRO A 112 -16.70 -19.36 -28.23
CA PRO A 112 -17.63 -19.83 -29.24
C PRO A 112 -17.60 -18.88 -30.44
N LYS A 113 -17.43 -19.41 -31.66
CA LYS A 113 -17.54 -18.59 -32.88
C LYS A 113 -18.89 -17.88 -32.84
N ALA A 114 -18.88 -16.56 -32.99
CA ALA A 114 -20.11 -15.78 -33.06
C ALA A 114 -21.01 -16.38 -34.15
N PRO A 115 -22.33 -16.54 -33.90
CA PRO A 115 -23.23 -17.04 -34.92
C PRO A 115 -23.09 -16.16 -36.16
N GLU A 116 -22.75 -16.78 -37.29
CA GLU A 116 -22.69 -16.11 -38.57
C GLU A 116 -24.05 -15.44 -38.78
N LYS A 117 -24.07 -14.11 -38.92
CA LYS A 117 -25.29 -13.39 -39.28
C LYS A 117 -25.87 -14.08 -40.50
N PRO A 118 -27.15 -14.54 -40.48
CA PRO A 118 -27.73 -15.12 -41.67
C PRO A 118 -27.61 -14.11 -42.82
N SER A 119 -27.04 -14.57 -43.93
CA SER A 119 -26.87 -13.79 -45.15
C SER A 119 -28.23 -13.22 -45.57
N GLN A 120 -28.28 -11.92 -45.89
CA GLN A 120 -29.52 -11.21 -46.23
C GLN A 120 -30.05 -11.55 -47.64
N PHE A 121 -29.59 -12.64 -48.25
CA PHE A 121 -29.84 -12.99 -49.65
C PHE A 121 -30.34 -14.44 -49.84
N GLU A 122 -31.14 -14.94 -48.90
CA GLU A 122 -32.00 -16.11 -49.13
C GLU A 122 -33.46 -15.68 -49.22
#